data_AF-A0A0F5VQQ6-F1
#
_entry.id   AF-A0A0F5VQQ6-F1
#
_cell.length_a   1.000
_cell.length_b   1.000
_cell.length_c   1.000
_cell.angle_alpha   90.00
_cell.angle_beta   90.00
_cell.angle_gamma   90.00
#
_symmetry.space_group_name_H-M   'P 1'
#
loop_
_entity.id
_entity.type
_entity.pdbx_description
1 polymer ?
#
loop_
_entity_poly.entity_id
_entity_poly.type
_entity_poly.pdbx_seq_one_letter_code
_entity_poly.pdbx_strand_id
1 'polypeptide(L)'
;MSAPQKTARRSLLVTSAALTSFALAAAPAFAAPGPTPSSSASSSASASTSPSATPPANMSTVGGARLGQAGTQVNLASGVPVLPKDISARSWIVADAESGEVLAAHNAHWRLAPASTLKMLFADTLLPKFPGTTEHKVVPSDLADVGAGSSMVGIKEDETYTVHDLWLGVFLRSGNDAVHVLSAMNGGVKNTVAEMNEHAEELQALDTNVVSPDGYDAPRQVSSAYDLTLFARSGLQKKDFREYSSTVTAKFPGETKKNKKGKKVRGSFEIQNTNRLLSGDSDVDVYPGIAGVKNGNTTNAGATFTGVVEQGGKVLLVTVMNPEKDDHNEVYKETAKLFDWGFKAAGKVEPVGELVAPKGAEASAQPGANDNGQAGGASASASASGKPVAAAVEKGSGGIGIALAITGGVLVLLAAGAFLVNRRWPLPDLVRRRH
;
A
#
# COMPACT_ATOMS: atom_id res chain seq x y z
N MET A 1 -59.52 25.43 12.15
CA MET A 1 -60.63 25.20 11.20
C MET A 1 -60.33 26.07 9.98
N SER A 2 -60.14 25.62 8.74
CA SER A 2 -60.55 24.39 8.06
C SER A 2 -59.51 24.00 6.99
N ALA A 3 -59.48 22.72 6.65
CA ALA A 3 -58.56 22.05 5.73
C ALA A 3 -58.81 22.37 4.24
N PRO A 4 -57.85 22.12 3.34
CA PRO A 4 -58.10 22.08 1.90
C PRO A 4 -58.31 20.65 1.38
N GLN A 5 -59.21 20.57 0.39
CA GLN A 5 -59.70 19.38 -0.29
C GLN A 5 -58.68 18.75 -1.26
N LYS A 6 -58.77 17.42 -1.40
CA LYS A 6 -58.11 16.61 -2.43
C LYS A 6 -58.92 16.64 -3.73
N THR A 7 -58.27 16.95 -4.85
CA THR A 7 -58.78 16.71 -6.20
C THR A 7 -58.18 15.43 -6.79
N ALA A 8 -59.06 14.52 -7.21
CA ALA A 8 -58.73 13.36 -8.02
C ALA A 8 -59.06 13.64 -9.49
N ARG A 9 -58.22 13.18 -10.42
CA ARG A 9 -58.62 12.88 -11.81
C ARG A 9 -57.84 11.67 -12.35
N ARG A 10 -58.62 10.80 -12.99
CA ARG A 10 -58.27 9.52 -13.64
C ARG A 10 -57.47 9.75 -14.94
N SER A 11 -56.66 8.78 -15.34
CA SER A 11 -57.00 7.85 -16.45
C SER A 11 -55.80 7.11 -17.06
N LEU A 12 -55.99 5.79 -17.22
CA LEU A 12 -55.60 4.90 -18.32
C LEU A 12 -54.12 4.74 -18.70
N LEU A 13 -53.60 3.51 -18.53
CA LEU A 13 -52.68 2.90 -19.49
C LEU A 13 -52.95 1.38 -19.60
N VAL A 14 -52.98 0.97 -20.87
CA VAL A 14 -53.41 -0.28 -21.49
C VAL A 14 -52.50 -1.46 -21.12
N THR A 15 -53.12 -2.61 -20.80
CA THR A 15 -52.50 -3.93 -20.70
C THR A 15 -52.50 -4.61 -22.08
N SER A 16 -51.33 -5.08 -22.54
CA SER A 16 -51.23 -6.08 -23.61
C SER A 16 -50.23 -7.16 -23.20
N ALA A 17 -50.74 -8.39 -23.14
CA ALA A 17 -49.98 -9.61 -22.93
C ALA A 17 -49.60 -10.22 -24.30
N ALA A 18 -48.39 -10.76 -24.41
CA ALA A 18 -48.04 -11.72 -25.45
C ALA A 18 -47.06 -12.75 -24.86
N LEU A 19 -47.57 -13.97 -24.67
CA LEU A 19 -46.82 -15.18 -24.39
C LEU A 19 -46.31 -15.76 -25.71
N THR A 20 -45.02 -16.11 -25.78
CA THR A 20 -44.53 -17.16 -26.68
C THR A 20 -43.39 -17.94 -26.03
N SER A 21 -43.69 -19.20 -25.74
CA SER A 21 -42.75 -20.24 -25.30
C SER A 21 -41.87 -20.69 -26.47
N PHE A 22 -40.59 -21.00 -26.20
CA PHE A 22 -39.80 -21.88 -27.07
C PHE A 22 -39.05 -22.91 -26.24
N ALA A 23 -39.10 -24.14 -26.74
CA ALA A 23 -38.84 -25.38 -26.03
C ALA A 23 -37.36 -25.81 -26.06
N LEU A 24 -37.03 -26.64 -25.07
CA LEU A 24 -35.83 -27.47 -24.94
C LEU A 24 -35.63 -28.37 -26.16
N ALA A 25 -34.38 -28.49 -26.62
CA ALA A 25 -33.88 -29.66 -27.33
C ALA A 25 -32.43 -29.92 -26.91
N ALA A 26 -32.16 -31.14 -26.46
CA ALA A 26 -30.86 -31.66 -26.08
C ALA A 26 -30.45 -32.78 -27.04
N ALA A 27 -29.16 -32.86 -27.39
CA ALA A 27 -28.35 -34.06 -27.72
C ALA A 27 -27.05 -33.65 -28.46
N PRO A 28 -26.02 -34.52 -28.58
CA PRO A 28 -25.41 -35.38 -27.57
C PRO A 28 -23.87 -35.20 -27.50
N ALA A 29 -23.26 -35.86 -26.51
CA ALA A 29 -21.82 -35.95 -26.29
C ALA A 29 -21.10 -36.77 -27.38
N PHE A 30 -19.87 -36.36 -27.72
CA PHE A 30 -18.87 -37.22 -28.35
C PHE A 30 -17.59 -37.22 -27.53
N ALA A 31 -17.08 -38.44 -27.32
CA ALA A 31 -15.96 -38.79 -26.48
C ALA A 31 -14.59 -38.49 -27.12
N ALA A 32 -13.59 -38.38 -26.25
CA ALA A 32 -12.18 -38.11 -26.51
C ALA A 32 -11.43 -39.23 -27.26
N PRO A 33 -10.13 -39.00 -27.58
CA PRO A 33 -9.09 -39.69 -26.80
C PRO A 33 -7.87 -38.81 -26.41
N GLY A 34 -7.27 -39.08 -25.24
CA GLY A 34 -5.90 -38.66 -24.87
C GLY A 34 -4.85 -39.72 -25.27
N PRO A 35 -3.65 -39.82 -24.64
CA PRO A 35 -2.98 -38.94 -23.67
C PRO A 35 -1.49 -38.62 -24.03
N THR A 36 -0.81 -37.74 -23.28
CA THR A 36 0.58 -37.90 -22.75
C THR A 36 1.01 -36.67 -21.92
N PRO A 37 1.95 -36.81 -20.96
CA PRO A 37 1.96 -36.03 -19.72
C PRO A 37 2.97 -34.88 -19.71
N SER A 38 2.63 -33.78 -19.05
CA SER A 38 3.61 -32.89 -18.44
C SER A 38 3.01 -32.28 -17.18
N SER A 39 3.60 -32.66 -16.05
CA SER A 39 3.28 -32.25 -14.70
C SER A 39 3.47 -30.75 -14.52
N SER A 40 2.38 -30.02 -14.32
CA SER A 40 2.38 -28.78 -13.56
C SER A 40 1.19 -28.84 -12.60
N ALA A 41 1.49 -28.94 -11.31
CA ALA A 41 0.51 -28.86 -10.26
C ALA A 41 0.00 -27.42 -10.14
N SER A 42 -0.95 -27.05 -10.99
CA SER A 42 -1.80 -25.89 -10.79
C SER A 42 -2.95 -26.30 -9.88
N SER A 43 -2.85 -25.92 -8.60
CA SER A 43 -4.01 -25.90 -7.71
C SER A 43 -4.99 -24.83 -8.22
N SER A 44 -6.01 -25.30 -8.90
CA SER A 44 -7.17 -24.52 -9.35
C SER A 44 -8.00 -24.08 -8.14
N ALA A 45 -7.64 -22.93 -7.56
CA ALA A 45 -8.54 -22.19 -6.69
C ALA A 45 -9.59 -21.50 -7.56
N SER A 46 -10.81 -22.01 -7.50
CA SER A 46 -12.01 -21.44 -8.12
C SER A 46 -12.13 -19.96 -7.73
N ALA A 47 -12.19 -19.08 -8.73
CA ALA A 47 -12.34 -17.64 -8.54
C ALA A 47 -13.74 -17.33 -7.98
N SER A 48 -13.85 -17.28 -6.66
CA SER A 48 -15.02 -16.72 -5.98
C SER A 48 -14.91 -15.20 -6.00
N THR A 49 -15.95 -14.55 -6.50
CA THR A 49 -16.10 -13.10 -6.68
C THR A 49 -16.62 -12.39 -5.42
N SER A 50 -16.64 -13.07 -4.27
CA SER A 50 -17.09 -12.51 -2.99
C SER A 50 -15.95 -12.49 -1.97
N PRO A 51 -15.82 -11.46 -1.14
CA PRO A 51 -14.82 -11.44 -0.07
C PRO A 51 -15.03 -12.67 0.83
N SER A 52 -14.03 -13.55 0.95
CA SER A 52 -14.07 -14.65 1.92
C SER A 52 -14.32 -14.07 3.31
N ALA A 53 -15.30 -14.54 4.09
CA ALA A 53 -15.57 -14.01 5.43
C ALA A 53 -14.45 -14.30 6.44
N THR A 54 -13.63 -15.32 6.18
CA THR A 54 -12.60 -15.81 7.12
C THR A 54 -11.21 -15.71 6.48
N PRO A 55 -10.16 -15.32 7.24
CA PRO A 55 -8.80 -15.31 6.72
C PRO A 55 -8.32 -16.72 6.38
N PRO A 56 -7.44 -16.89 5.37
CA PRO A 56 -6.76 -18.16 5.15
C PRO A 56 -5.98 -18.61 6.39
N ALA A 57 -5.92 -19.92 6.64
CA ALA A 57 -5.22 -20.47 7.80
C ALA A 57 -3.70 -20.19 7.78
N ASN A 58 -3.10 -20.16 6.59
CA ASN A 58 -1.72 -19.77 6.36
C ASN A 58 -1.69 -18.70 5.26
N MET A 59 -1.03 -17.58 5.56
CA MET A 59 -0.79 -16.49 4.61
C MET A 59 0.71 -16.37 4.33
N SER A 60 1.10 -15.38 3.52
CA SER A 60 2.51 -15.05 3.29
C SER A 60 3.26 -14.84 4.61
N THR A 61 4.55 -15.17 4.63
CA THR A 61 5.43 -15.01 5.81
C THR A 61 6.52 -13.97 5.57
N VAL A 62 6.41 -13.19 4.49
CA VAL A 62 7.30 -12.05 4.21
C VAL A 62 7.28 -11.12 5.42
N GLY A 63 8.45 -10.74 5.94
CA GLY A 63 8.54 -9.91 7.15
C GLY A 63 8.37 -10.67 8.47
N GLY A 64 8.11 -11.98 8.46
CA GLY A 64 8.18 -12.84 9.65
C GLY A 64 7.07 -13.88 9.73
N ALA A 65 7.40 -15.06 10.27
CA ALA A 65 6.49 -16.20 10.36
C ALA A 65 5.20 -15.91 11.15
N ARG A 66 5.23 -14.97 12.11
CA ARG A 66 4.03 -14.58 12.86
C ARG A 66 3.05 -13.77 12.02
N LEU A 67 3.54 -12.93 11.10
CA LEU A 67 2.69 -12.09 10.25
C LEU A 67 1.80 -12.93 9.32
N GLY A 68 2.23 -14.15 8.99
CA GLY A 68 1.45 -15.10 8.18
C GLY A 68 0.37 -15.87 8.92
N GLN A 69 0.23 -15.69 10.23
CA GLN A 69 -0.79 -16.35 11.04
C GLN A 69 -2.08 -15.53 11.07
N ALA A 70 -3.22 -16.23 11.07
CA ALA A 70 -4.51 -15.61 11.29
C ALA A 70 -4.65 -15.07 12.73
N GLY A 71 -5.48 -14.05 12.90
CA GLY A 71 -5.75 -13.39 14.17
C GLY A 71 -4.72 -12.32 14.53
N THR A 72 -4.83 -11.81 15.76
CA THR A 72 -4.00 -10.72 16.28
C THR A 72 -2.64 -11.23 16.74
N GLN A 73 -1.59 -10.61 16.24
CA GLN A 73 -0.20 -10.84 16.60
C GLN A 73 0.33 -9.63 17.37
N VAL A 74 0.69 -9.83 18.64
CA VAL A 74 1.29 -8.82 19.52
C VAL A 74 2.09 -9.53 20.63
N ASN A 75 3.14 -8.89 21.15
CA ASN A 75 3.86 -9.36 22.34
C ASN A 75 3.39 -8.62 23.60
N LEU A 76 2.52 -9.25 24.39
CA LEU A 76 1.95 -8.64 25.61
C LEU A 76 2.84 -8.87 26.85
N ALA A 77 4.06 -8.33 26.81
CA ALA A 77 4.94 -8.30 27.98
C ALA A 77 4.49 -7.27 29.03
N SER A 78 5.06 -7.36 30.25
CA SER A 78 4.78 -6.39 31.31
C SER A 78 5.12 -4.96 30.87
N GLY A 79 4.17 -4.03 31.04
CA GLY A 79 4.33 -2.63 30.64
C GLY A 79 3.89 -2.29 29.21
N VAL A 80 3.55 -3.30 28.39
CA VAL A 80 2.92 -3.10 27.09
C VAL A 80 1.41 -2.84 27.30
N PRO A 81 0.84 -1.75 26.74
CA PRO A 81 -0.59 -1.50 26.86
C PRO A 81 -1.40 -2.59 26.15
N VAL A 82 -2.56 -2.92 26.71
CA VAL A 82 -3.51 -3.82 26.04
C VAL A 82 -4.01 -3.17 24.75
N LEU A 83 -4.12 -3.96 23.68
CA LEU A 83 -4.71 -3.50 22.42
C LEU A 83 -6.18 -3.05 22.63
N PRO A 84 -6.65 -2.05 21.86
CA PRO A 84 -8.07 -1.70 21.85
C PRO A 84 -8.92 -2.92 21.49
N LYS A 85 -9.96 -3.19 22.28
CA LYS A 85 -10.81 -4.40 22.15
C LYS A 85 -11.85 -4.30 21.05
N ASP A 86 -12.04 -3.10 20.51
CA ASP A 86 -13.16 -2.73 19.65
C ASP A 86 -12.72 -2.37 18.22
N ILE A 87 -11.62 -2.98 17.77
CA ILE A 87 -11.16 -2.94 16.38
C ILE A 87 -11.87 -4.05 15.62
N SER A 88 -12.71 -3.68 14.66
CA SER A 88 -13.51 -4.58 13.82
C SER A 88 -12.91 -4.80 12.44
N ALA A 89 -11.81 -4.11 12.10
CA ALA A 89 -11.12 -4.30 10.83
C ALA A 89 -10.63 -5.73 10.61
N ARG A 90 -10.92 -6.24 9.42
CA ARG A 90 -10.56 -7.59 8.98
C ARG A 90 -9.06 -7.77 8.83
N SER A 91 -8.33 -6.71 8.50
CA SER A 91 -6.87 -6.69 8.46
C SER A 91 -6.32 -5.34 8.88
N TRP A 92 -5.27 -5.33 9.70
CA TRP A 92 -4.54 -4.12 10.07
C TRP A 92 -3.10 -4.40 10.48
N ILE A 93 -2.28 -3.37 10.47
CA ILE A 93 -0.87 -3.41 10.90
C ILE A 93 -0.45 -2.08 11.53
N VAL A 94 0.39 -2.14 12.56
CA VAL A 94 1.04 -1.01 13.22
C VAL A 94 2.54 -1.21 13.12
N ALA A 95 3.24 -0.33 12.41
CA ALA A 95 4.68 -0.45 12.18
C ALA A 95 5.41 0.86 12.45
N ASP A 96 6.65 0.76 12.92
CA ASP A 96 7.59 1.88 12.97
C ASP A 96 8.17 2.09 11.57
N ALA A 97 7.97 3.28 11.02
CA ALA A 97 8.30 3.59 9.64
C ALA A 97 9.81 3.70 9.38
N GLU A 98 10.58 4.04 10.42
CA GLU A 98 12.03 4.24 10.30
C GLU A 98 12.77 2.91 10.35
N SER A 99 12.50 2.12 11.39
CA SER A 99 13.14 0.82 11.61
C SER A 99 12.55 -0.28 10.74
N GLY A 100 11.29 -0.14 10.34
CA GLY A 100 10.52 -1.21 9.71
C GLY A 100 9.91 -2.19 10.71
N GLU A 101 10.15 -2.06 12.01
CA GLU A 101 9.62 -2.99 13.01
C GLU A 101 8.09 -3.00 13.02
N VAL A 102 7.48 -4.20 12.93
CA VAL A 102 6.04 -4.37 13.06
C VAL A 102 5.70 -4.62 14.52
N LEU A 103 4.99 -3.68 15.14
CA LEU A 103 4.69 -3.69 16.58
C LEU A 103 3.52 -4.60 16.90
N ALA A 104 2.50 -4.59 16.05
CA ALA A 104 1.36 -5.49 16.10
C ALA A 104 0.68 -5.58 14.73
N ALA A 105 -0.05 -6.67 14.50
CA ALA A 105 -0.86 -6.84 13.31
C ALA A 105 -2.07 -7.75 13.56
N HIS A 106 -3.04 -7.70 12.66
CA HIS A 106 -4.13 -8.67 12.59
C HIS A 106 -4.33 -9.07 11.13
N ASN A 107 -4.17 -10.36 10.82
CA ASN A 107 -4.26 -10.88 9.46
C ASN A 107 -3.46 -10.06 8.43
N ALA A 108 -2.19 -9.75 8.73
CA ALA A 108 -1.39 -8.75 7.99
C ALA A 108 -1.32 -9.01 6.48
N HIS A 109 -1.24 -10.30 6.11
CA HIS A 109 -1.11 -10.78 4.74
C HIS A 109 -2.44 -11.24 4.11
N TRP A 110 -3.59 -10.86 4.68
CA TRP A 110 -4.87 -11.21 4.09
C TRP A 110 -5.11 -10.39 2.83
N ARG A 111 -5.16 -11.09 1.69
CA ARG A 111 -5.51 -10.54 0.39
C ARG A 111 -6.95 -10.04 0.36
N LEU A 112 -7.11 -8.73 0.39
CA LEU A 112 -8.36 -7.99 0.35
C LEU A 112 -8.32 -6.97 -0.78
N ALA A 113 -9.48 -6.56 -1.28
CA ALA A 113 -9.54 -5.47 -2.26
C ALA A 113 -8.99 -4.18 -1.61
N PRO A 114 -8.06 -3.45 -2.27
CA PRO A 114 -7.41 -2.30 -1.65
C PRO A 114 -8.27 -1.03 -1.70
N ALA A 115 -9.21 -0.91 -2.65
CA ALA A 115 -9.77 0.37 -3.04
C ALA A 115 -8.65 1.40 -3.38
N SER A 116 -8.93 2.69 -3.20
CA SER A 116 -8.01 3.77 -3.57
C SER A 116 -6.72 3.87 -2.75
N THR A 117 -6.50 3.06 -1.71
CA THR A 117 -5.17 2.98 -1.06
C THR A 117 -4.13 2.41 -2.03
N LEU A 118 -4.54 1.65 -3.07
CA LEU A 118 -3.65 1.22 -4.15
C LEU A 118 -3.00 2.38 -4.90
N LYS A 119 -3.61 3.59 -4.85
CA LYS A 119 -3.02 4.79 -5.46
C LYS A 119 -1.69 5.19 -4.82
N MET A 120 -1.35 4.66 -3.63
CA MET A 120 -0.01 4.80 -3.06
C MET A 120 1.04 4.11 -3.94
N LEU A 121 0.79 2.86 -4.36
CA LEU A 121 1.66 2.15 -5.32
C LEU A 121 1.72 2.89 -6.65
N PHE A 122 0.57 3.31 -7.18
CA PHE A 122 0.51 4.09 -8.42
C PHE A 122 1.40 5.35 -8.35
N ALA A 123 1.29 6.12 -7.27
CA ALA A 123 2.11 7.30 -7.05
C ALA A 123 3.59 6.94 -6.92
N ASP A 124 3.91 5.89 -6.16
CA ASP A 124 5.28 5.43 -5.95
C ASP A 124 5.98 5.05 -7.26
N THR A 125 5.25 4.41 -8.18
CA THR A 125 5.71 3.99 -9.51
C THR A 125 5.86 5.18 -10.48
N LEU A 126 4.90 6.12 -10.52
CA LEU A 126 4.83 7.12 -11.59
C LEU A 126 5.41 8.49 -11.23
N LEU A 127 5.46 8.88 -9.95
CA LEU A 127 6.01 10.18 -9.52
C LEU A 127 7.40 10.48 -10.12
N PRO A 128 8.36 9.54 -10.16
CA PRO A 128 9.69 9.81 -10.70
C PRO A 128 9.73 10.12 -12.21
N LYS A 129 8.66 9.82 -12.95
CA LYS A 129 8.66 9.87 -14.42
C LYS A 129 8.36 11.25 -14.99
N PHE A 130 7.61 12.06 -14.27
CA PHE A 130 7.09 13.32 -14.81
C PHE A 130 7.37 14.49 -13.87
N PRO A 131 8.11 15.51 -14.32
CA PRO A 131 8.22 16.75 -13.57
C PRO A 131 6.85 17.36 -13.29
N GLY A 132 6.63 17.87 -12.08
CA GLY A 132 5.34 18.46 -11.68
C GLY A 132 4.90 19.65 -12.56
N THR A 133 5.84 20.33 -13.21
CA THR A 133 5.58 21.47 -14.11
C THR A 133 5.19 21.05 -15.52
N THR A 134 5.29 19.76 -15.87
CA THR A 134 4.90 19.26 -17.19
C THR A 134 3.39 19.47 -17.37
N GLU A 135 3.00 20.02 -18.51
CA GLU A 135 1.61 20.23 -18.88
C GLU A 135 1.11 19.14 -19.83
N HIS A 136 -0.13 18.70 -19.63
CA HIS A 136 -0.83 17.77 -20.53
C HIS A 136 -2.18 18.34 -20.92
N LYS A 137 -2.45 18.45 -22.23
CA LYS A 137 -3.78 18.79 -22.74
C LYS A 137 -4.59 17.50 -22.81
N VAL A 138 -5.64 17.43 -22.00
CA VAL A 138 -6.48 16.23 -21.89
C VAL A 138 -7.27 16.03 -23.17
N VAL A 139 -7.24 14.81 -23.69
CA VAL A 139 -8.05 14.37 -24.83
C VAL A 139 -9.11 13.36 -24.36
N PRO A 140 -10.23 13.19 -25.09
CA PRO A 140 -11.30 12.28 -24.66
C PRO A 140 -10.84 10.84 -24.37
N SER A 141 -9.84 10.34 -25.10
CA SER A 141 -9.28 8.99 -24.88
C SER A 141 -8.59 8.84 -23.52
N ASP A 142 -8.13 9.92 -22.89
CA ASP A 142 -7.51 9.87 -21.57
C ASP A 142 -8.52 9.52 -20.47
N LEU A 143 -9.82 9.68 -20.75
CA LEU A 143 -10.91 9.52 -19.79
C LEU A 143 -11.85 8.35 -20.14
N ALA A 144 -11.58 7.63 -21.22
CA ALA A 144 -12.51 6.66 -21.81
C ALA A 144 -12.85 5.46 -20.89
N ASP A 145 -11.88 5.02 -20.08
CA ASP A 145 -11.99 3.79 -19.27
C ASP A 145 -12.22 4.07 -17.77
N VAL A 146 -12.59 5.31 -17.43
CA VAL A 146 -12.89 5.68 -16.05
C VAL A 146 -14.20 5.00 -15.61
N GLY A 147 -14.11 4.12 -14.60
CA GLY A 147 -15.25 3.33 -14.13
C GLY A 147 -16.43 4.18 -13.61
N ALA A 148 -17.66 3.75 -13.88
CA ALA A 148 -18.86 4.45 -13.42
C ALA A 148 -18.92 4.57 -11.88
N GLY A 149 -19.35 5.72 -11.37
CA GLY A 149 -19.40 5.97 -9.92
C GLY A 149 -18.04 6.20 -9.25
N SER A 150 -16.95 6.23 -10.02
CA SER A 150 -15.61 6.55 -9.52
C SER A 150 -15.54 7.97 -8.94
N SER A 151 -14.68 8.14 -7.93
CA SER A 151 -14.34 9.48 -7.42
C SER A 151 -13.62 10.30 -8.49
N MET A 152 -14.08 11.52 -8.73
CA MET A 152 -13.53 12.44 -9.73
C MET A 152 -13.01 13.71 -9.06
N VAL A 153 -11.87 14.23 -9.53
CA VAL A 153 -11.45 15.59 -9.18
C VAL A 153 -12.16 16.64 -10.05
N GLY A 154 -12.56 16.27 -11.27
CA GLY A 154 -13.27 17.14 -12.20
C GLY A 154 -12.42 17.55 -13.40
N ILE A 155 -11.51 16.70 -13.84
CA ILE A 155 -10.75 16.91 -15.08
C ILE A 155 -11.72 16.93 -16.28
N LYS A 156 -11.40 17.78 -17.25
CA LYS A 156 -12.18 17.96 -18.47
C LYS A 156 -11.27 17.84 -19.68
N GLU A 157 -11.79 17.18 -20.72
CA GLU A 157 -11.22 17.20 -22.05
C GLU A 157 -11.04 18.64 -22.57
N ASP A 158 -10.07 18.81 -23.46
CA ASP A 158 -9.65 20.08 -24.03
C ASP A 158 -9.05 21.12 -23.06
N GLU A 159 -9.03 20.84 -21.76
CA GLU A 159 -8.31 21.63 -20.77
C GLU A 159 -6.90 21.07 -20.53
N THR A 160 -5.96 21.95 -20.19
CA THR A 160 -4.56 21.59 -19.91
C THR A 160 -4.33 21.47 -18.41
N TYR A 161 -3.68 20.43 -17.90
CA TYR A 161 -3.37 20.33 -16.47
C TYR A 161 -1.87 20.14 -16.29
N THR A 162 -1.31 20.71 -15.24
CA THR A 162 0.05 20.35 -14.84
C THR A 162 0.04 18.98 -14.17
N VAL A 163 1.15 18.25 -14.20
CA VAL A 163 1.30 17.00 -13.46
C VAL A 163 1.11 17.22 -11.95
N HIS A 164 1.50 18.40 -11.43
CA HIS A 164 1.20 18.79 -10.05
C HIS A 164 -0.30 18.86 -9.78
N ASP A 165 -1.09 19.47 -10.67
CA ASP A 165 -2.56 19.46 -10.57
C ASP A 165 -3.07 18.02 -10.51
N LEU A 166 -2.64 17.16 -11.45
CA LEU A 166 -3.09 15.77 -11.50
C LEU A 166 -2.82 15.03 -10.18
N TRP A 167 -1.62 15.15 -9.61
CA TRP A 167 -1.28 14.53 -8.32
C TRP A 167 -2.08 15.10 -7.15
N LEU A 168 -2.36 16.40 -7.12
CA LEU A 168 -3.30 16.98 -6.15
C LEU A 168 -4.69 16.34 -6.28
N GLY A 169 -5.17 16.09 -7.50
CA GLY A 169 -6.42 15.38 -7.75
C GLY A 169 -6.41 13.94 -7.26
N VAL A 170 -5.32 13.21 -7.49
CA VAL A 170 -5.11 11.83 -7.02
C VAL A 170 -5.17 11.76 -5.49
N PHE A 171 -4.43 12.62 -4.78
CA PHE A 171 -4.34 12.52 -3.32
C PHE A 171 -5.54 13.12 -2.60
N LEU A 172 -5.98 14.33 -2.97
CA LEU A 172 -7.00 15.04 -2.21
C LEU A 172 -8.41 14.53 -2.51
N ARG A 173 -8.71 14.23 -3.77
CA ARG A 173 -10.07 13.83 -4.20
C ARG A 173 -10.17 12.37 -4.61
N SER A 174 -9.07 11.62 -4.51
CA SER A 174 -9.01 10.24 -4.99
C SER A 174 -9.41 10.13 -6.48
N GLY A 175 -9.13 11.18 -7.26
CA GLY A 175 -9.63 11.34 -8.63
C GLY A 175 -9.12 10.24 -9.55
N ASN A 176 -10.02 9.35 -9.99
CA ASN A 176 -9.70 8.32 -10.97
C ASN A 176 -9.47 8.95 -12.35
N ASP A 177 -10.17 10.04 -12.68
CA ASP A 177 -9.87 10.86 -13.85
C ASP A 177 -8.40 11.30 -13.91
N ALA A 178 -7.83 11.74 -12.79
CA ALA A 178 -6.42 12.13 -12.73
C ALA A 178 -5.47 10.94 -12.91
N VAL A 179 -5.82 9.78 -12.31
CA VAL A 179 -5.06 8.53 -12.51
C VAL A 179 -5.06 8.12 -13.97
N HIS A 180 -6.20 8.16 -14.66
CA HIS A 180 -6.29 7.74 -16.05
C HIS A 180 -5.53 8.67 -16.99
N VAL A 181 -5.54 9.99 -16.75
CA VAL A 181 -4.70 10.94 -17.50
C VAL A 181 -3.21 10.65 -17.30
N LEU A 182 -2.76 10.47 -16.05
CA LEU A 182 -1.37 10.12 -15.75
C LEU A 182 -0.98 8.75 -16.36
N SER A 183 -1.89 7.78 -16.37
CA SER A 183 -1.70 6.51 -17.07
C SER A 183 -1.59 6.69 -18.57
N ALA A 184 -2.42 7.54 -19.19
CA ALA A 184 -2.34 7.84 -20.62
C ALA A 184 -0.99 8.48 -20.99
N MET A 185 -0.49 9.42 -20.17
CA MET A 185 0.86 9.99 -20.30
C MET A 185 1.97 8.92 -20.18
N ASN A 186 1.71 7.84 -19.43
CA ASN A 186 2.61 6.72 -19.22
C ASN A 186 2.41 5.57 -20.25
N GLY A 187 1.87 5.85 -21.43
CA GLY A 187 1.65 4.83 -22.47
C GLY A 187 0.40 3.97 -22.27
N GLY A 188 -0.52 4.42 -21.42
CA GLY A 188 -1.83 3.82 -21.18
C GLY A 188 -1.92 2.98 -19.90
N VAL A 189 -3.16 2.59 -19.58
CA VAL A 189 -3.49 1.79 -18.39
C VAL A 189 -2.74 0.47 -18.36
N LYS A 190 -2.66 -0.24 -19.50
CA LYS A 190 -1.97 -1.54 -19.57
C LYS A 190 -0.49 -1.44 -19.19
N ASN A 191 0.23 -0.44 -19.72
CA ASN A 191 1.64 -0.23 -19.38
C ASN A 191 1.79 0.11 -17.90
N THR A 192 0.94 1.01 -17.42
CA THR A 192 0.96 1.43 -16.01
C THR A 192 0.71 0.27 -15.04
N VAL A 193 -0.27 -0.60 -15.33
CA VAL A 193 -0.55 -1.79 -14.51
C VAL A 193 0.62 -2.77 -14.51
N ALA A 194 1.31 -2.94 -15.64
CA ALA A 194 2.49 -3.80 -15.72
C ALA A 194 3.61 -3.28 -14.81
N GLU A 195 3.93 -1.99 -14.91
CA GLU A 195 4.95 -1.34 -14.09
C GLU A 195 4.59 -1.30 -12.60
N MET A 196 3.31 -1.14 -12.26
CA MET A 196 2.87 -1.21 -10.87
C MET A 196 3.06 -2.62 -10.28
N ASN A 197 2.77 -3.68 -11.04
CA ASN A 197 3.03 -5.05 -10.59
C ASN A 197 4.54 -5.32 -10.47
N GLU A 198 5.35 -4.86 -11.42
CA GLU A 198 6.81 -4.94 -11.34
C GLU A 198 7.33 -4.22 -10.09
N HIS A 199 6.85 -3.00 -9.83
CA HIS A 199 7.24 -2.24 -8.65
C HIS A 199 6.78 -2.90 -7.35
N ALA A 200 5.59 -3.53 -7.32
CA ALA A 200 5.15 -4.32 -6.17
C ALA A 200 6.11 -5.51 -5.92
N GLU A 201 6.58 -6.18 -6.96
CA GLU A 201 7.57 -7.26 -6.83
C GLU A 201 8.94 -6.75 -6.35
N GLU A 202 9.38 -5.56 -6.79
CA GLU A 202 10.61 -4.90 -6.31
C GLU A 202 10.52 -4.59 -4.81
N LEU A 203 9.37 -4.12 -4.35
CA LEU A 203 9.10 -3.82 -2.94
C LEU A 203 8.83 -5.09 -2.10
N GLN A 204 8.80 -6.27 -2.73
CA GLN A 204 8.44 -7.54 -2.09
C GLN A 204 7.00 -7.56 -1.54
N ALA A 205 6.10 -6.80 -2.16
CA ALA A 205 4.67 -6.78 -1.88
C ALA A 205 3.94 -7.93 -2.62
N LEU A 206 4.15 -9.15 -2.14
CA LEU A 206 3.79 -10.39 -2.84
C LEU A 206 2.32 -10.82 -2.66
N ASP A 207 1.53 -10.05 -1.91
CA ASP A 207 0.09 -10.25 -1.76
C ASP A 207 -0.73 -9.34 -2.68
N THR A 208 -0.06 -8.51 -3.46
CA THR A 208 -0.67 -7.54 -4.36
C THR A 208 -0.77 -8.09 -5.78
N ASN A 209 -1.94 -7.91 -6.38
CA ASN A 209 -2.16 -8.10 -7.82
C ASN A 209 -2.95 -6.90 -8.35
N VAL A 210 -2.29 -6.09 -9.18
CA VAL A 210 -2.87 -4.88 -9.79
C VAL A 210 -3.56 -5.25 -11.10
N VAL A 211 -4.81 -4.82 -11.21
CA VAL A 211 -5.69 -4.95 -12.39
C VAL A 211 -6.07 -3.57 -12.93
N SER A 212 -6.25 -2.58 -12.06
CA SER A 212 -6.43 -1.17 -12.44
C SER A 212 -5.54 -0.25 -11.58
N PRO A 213 -5.05 0.86 -12.14
CA PRO A 213 -4.11 1.74 -11.44
C PRO A 213 -4.75 2.55 -10.30
N ASP A 214 -6.08 2.68 -10.32
CA ASP A 214 -6.85 3.47 -9.37
C ASP A 214 -7.36 2.66 -8.16
N GLY A 215 -7.23 1.33 -8.17
CA GLY A 215 -7.77 0.45 -7.14
C GLY A 215 -9.29 0.23 -7.21
N TYR A 216 -9.93 0.57 -8.34
CA TYR A 216 -11.34 0.28 -8.60
C TYR A 216 -11.63 -1.23 -8.51
N ASP A 217 -12.88 -1.60 -8.18
CA ASP A 217 -13.24 -3.01 -8.03
C ASP A 217 -13.07 -3.77 -9.34
N ALA A 218 -12.20 -4.78 -9.31
CA ALA A 218 -11.97 -5.67 -10.44
C ALA A 218 -11.68 -7.09 -9.95
N PRO A 219 -12.05 -8.13 -10.71
CA PRO A 219 -11.74 -9.52 -10.36
C PRO A 219 -10.23 -9.71 -10.14
N ARG A 220 -9.87 -10.31 -9.01
CA ARG A 220 -8.48 -10.54 -8.55
C ARG A 220 -7.69 -9.27 -8.20
N GLN A 221 -8.27 -8.08 -8.19
CA GLN A 221 -7.61 -6.89 -7.65
C GLN A 221 -7.52 -7.01 -6.12
N VAL A 222 -6.32 -7.27 -5.61
CA VAL A 222 -6.08 -7.48 -4.19
C VAL A 222 -4.75 -6.86 -3.74
N SER A 223 -4.66 -6.59 -2.45
CA SER A 223 -3.43 -6.28 -1.71
C SER A 223 -3.61 -6.75 -0.27
N SER A 224 -2.67 -6.44 0.63
CA SER A 224 -2.75 -6.75 2.05
C SER A 224 -2.43 -5.51 2.89
N ALA A 225 -2.76 -5.53 4.19
CA ALA A 225 -2.39 -4.42 5.07
C ALA A 225 -0.86 -4.25 5.13
N TYR A 226 -0.12 -5.37 5.09
CA TYR A 226 1.33 -5.39 5.02
C TYR A 226 1.85 -4.72 3.73
N ASP A 227 1.37 -5.13 2.55
CA ASP A 227 1.82 -4.59 1.26
C ASP A 227 1.47 -3.10 1.10
N LEU A 228 0.26 -2.69 1.49
CA LEU A 228 -0.13 -1.28 1.48
C LEU A 228 0.76 -0.42 2.39
N THR A 229 1.28 -1.00 3.48
CA THR A 229 2.23 -0.32 4.38
C THR A 229 3.61 -0.20 3.73
N LEU A 230 4.05 -1.22 2.97
CA LEU A 230 5.29 -1.12 2.18
C LEU A 230 5.21 0.00 1.14
N PHE A 231 4.09 0.11 0.42
CA PHE A 231 3.87 1.19 -0.56
C PHE A 231 3.92 2.57 0.10
N ALA A 232 3.29 2.72 1.26
CA ALA A 232 3.35 3.98 2.02
C ALA A 232 4.78 4.29 2.45
N ARG A 233 5.50 3.32 3.02
CA ARG A 233 6.89 3.50 3.49
C ARG A 233 7.84 3.88 2.36
N SER A 234 7.72 3.24 1.20
CA SER A 234 8.52 3.54 0.01
C SER A 234 8.15 4.91 -0.60
N GLY A 235 6.86 5.17 -0.80
CA GLY A 235 6.37 6.45 -1.32
C GLY A 235 6.79 7.63 -0.47
N LEU A 236 6.69 7.52 0.85
CA LEU A 236 7.06 8.57 1.79
C LEU A 236 8.57 8.93 1.78
N GLN A 237 9.43 8.16 1.11
CA GLN A 237 10.82 8.58 0.85
C GLN A 237 10.88 9.77 -0.13
N LYS A 238 9.89 9.93 -1.00
CA LYS A 238 9.84 10.95 -2.04
C LYS A 238 9.19 12.24 -1.52
N LYS A 239 9.84 13.39 -1.76
CA LYS A 239 9.40 14.70 -1.22
C LYS A 239 8.02 15.11 -1.76
N ASP A 240 7.80 14.90 -3.04
CA ASP A 240 6.55 15.17 -3.73
C ASP A 240 5.40 14.29 -3.20
N PHE A 241 5.63 12.99 -2.99
CA PHE A 241 4.64 12.11 -2.36
C PHE A 241 4.20 12.65 -1.00
N ARG A 242 5.16 13.06 -0.14
CA ARG A 242 4.87 13.68 1.17
C ARG A 242 4.09 14.99 1.02
N GLU A 243 4.45 15.82 0.04
CA GLU A 243 3.75 17.07 -0.25
C GLU A 243 2.28 16.82 -0.58
N TYR A 244 1.99 15.92 -1.53
CA TYR A 244 0.62 15.64 -1.94
C TYR A 244 -0.20 14.95 -0.86
N SER A 245 0.37 13.96 -0.17
CA SER A 245 -0.34 13.18 0.86
C SER A 245 -0.70 13.99 2.10
N SER A 246 0.09 15.01 2.44
CA SER A 246 -0.13 15.89 3.60
C SER A 246 -0.90 17.18 3.28
N THR A 247 -1.16 17.48 2.01
CA THR A 247 -1.90 18.68 1.61
C THR A 247 -3.37 18.55 2.01
N VAL A 248 -3.88 19.50 2.80
CA VAL A 248 -5.27 19.50 3.32
C VAL A 248 -6.25 20.07 2.29
N THR A 249 -5.93 21.23 1.71
CA THR A 249 -6.72 21.87 0.66
C THR A 249 -5.82 22.39 -0.45
N ALA A 250 -6.37 22.48 -1.66
CA ALA A 250 -5.71 23.10 -2.79
C ALA A 250 -6.71 23.78 -3.71
N LYS A 251 -6.25 24.78 -4.45
CA LYS A 251 -7.01 25.41 -5.53
C LYS A 251 -6.75 24.64 -6.82
N PHE A 252 -7.77 23.99 -7.35
CA PHE A 252 -7.68 23.18 -8.56
C PHE A 252 -8.16 23.96 -9.79
N PRO A 253 -7.50 23.83 -10.96
CA PRO A 253 -7.93 24.51 -12.18
C PRO A 253 -9.25 23.94 -12.69
N GLY A 254 -10.21 24.83 -12.96
CA GLY A 254 -11.53 24.48 -13.47
C GLY A 254 -11.67 24.75 -14.97
N GLU A 255 -12.92 24.91 -15.40
CA GLU A 255 -13.30 25.16 -16.80
C GLU A 255 -12.85 26.54 -17.30
N THR A 256 -12.51 26.61 -18.59
CA THR A 256 -12.24 27.84 -19.32
C THR A 256 -13.52 28.40 -19.91
N LYS A 257 -13.91 29.61 -19.47
CA LYS A 257 -15.14 30.31 -19.93
C LYS A 257 -14.80 31.70 -20.48
N LYS A 258 -15.66 32.23 -21.36
CA LYS A 258 -15.57 33.65 -21.76
C LYS A 258 -16.09 34.53 -20.63
N ASN A 259 -15.32 35.52 -20.22
CA ASN A 259 -15.78 36.54 -19.28
C ASN A 259 -16.73 37.55 -19.96
N LYS A 260 -17.24 38.52 -19.19
CA LYS A 260 -18.14 39.59 -19.69
C LYS A 260 -17.55 40.42 -20.84
N LYS A 261 -16.23 40.37 -21.06
CA LYS A 261 -15.51 41.05 -22.15
C LYS A 261 -15.17 40.12 -23.32
N GLY A 262 -15.69 38.90 -23.34
CA GLY A 262 -15.43 37.89 -24.37
C GLY A 262 -14.06 37.19 -24.30
N LYS A 263 -13.20 37.53 -23.32
CA LYS A 263 -11.88 36.90 -23.14
C LYS A 263 -12.03 35.53 -22.47
N LYS A 264 -11.36 34.50 -23.00
CA LYS A 264 -11.25 33.19 -22.33
C LYS A 264 -10.45 33.34 -21.03
N VAL A 265 -11.03 32.91 -19.93
CA VAL A 265 -10.44 32.92 -18.59
C VAL A 265 -10.70 31.56 -17.96
N ARG A 266 -9.66 30.99 -17.36
CA ARG A 266 -9.79 29.72 -16.63
C ARG A 266 -10.28 29.96 -15.21
N GLY A 267 -11.35 29.26 -14.85
CA GLY A 267 -11.86 29.23 -13.48
C GLY A 267 -11.02 28.33 -12.58
N SER A 268 -11.43 28.23 -11.33
CA SER A 268 -10.81 27.37 -10.32
C SER A 268 -11.81 27.06 -9.22
N PHE A 269 -11.65 25.93 -8.55
CA PHE A 269 -12.42 25.54 -7.38
C PHE A 269 -11.50 24.97 -6.30
N GLU A 270 -11.96 24.93 -5.05
CA GLU A 270 -11.20 24.32 -3.97
C GLU A 270 -11.46 22.82 -3.92
N ILE A 271 -10.40 22.05 -3.68
CA ILE A 271 -10.46 20.64 -3.33
C ILE A 271 -9.90 20.44 -1.93
N GLN A 272 -10.47 19.49 -1.19
CA GLN A 272 -10.05 19.13 0.16
C GLN A 272 -9.72 17.64 0.20
N ASN A 273 -8.71 17.28 1.00
CA ASN A 273 -8.29 15.91 1.22
C ASN A 273 -9.38 15.07 1.90
N THR A 274 -9.68 13.91 1.31
CA THR A 274 -10.68 12.96 1.84
C THR A 274 -10.21 12.17 3.06
N ASN A 275 -8.94 12.23 3.43
CA ASN A 275 -8.42 11.68 4.69
C ASN A 275 -8.97 12.47 5.88
N ARG A 276 -9.92 11.90 6.62
CA ARG A 276 -10.58 12.58 7.74
C ARG A 276 -9.70 12.74 8.98
N LEU A 277 -8.68 11.91 9.18
CA LEU A 277 -7.70 12.18 10.24
C LEU A 277 -6.87 13.42 9.93
N LEU A 278 -6.74 13.82 8.65
CA LEU A 278 -6.02 15.03 8.23
C LEU A 278 -6.93 16.26 8.11
N SER A 279 -8.14 16.10 7.54
CA SER A 279 -9.05 17.22 7.26
C SER A 279 -10.13 17.44 8.32
N GLY A 280 -10.35 16.48 9.21
CA GLY A 280 -11.47 16.46 10.16
C GLY A 280 -12.81 16.11 9.51
N ASP A 281 -13.78 15.75 10.34
CA ASP A 281 -15.18 15.54 10.01
C ASP A 281 -16.06 15.75 11.27
N SER A 282 -17.36 15.61 11.14
CA SER A 282 -18.34 15.79 12.23
C SER A 282 -18.12 14.89 13.46
N ASP A 283 -17.50 13.72 13.28
CA ASP A 283 -17.27 12.72 14.32
C ASP A 283 -15.82 12.22 14.39
N VAL A 284 -14.89 12.91 13.71
CA VAL A 284 -13.46 12.63 13.71
C VAL A 284 -12.70 13.95 13.72
N ASP A 285 -11.97 14.19 14.81
CA ASP A 285 -11.05 15.32 14.89
C ASP A 285 -9.79 15.09 14.05
N VAL A 286 -9.11 16.18 13.69
CA VAL A 286 -7.77 16.10 13.09
C VAL A 286 -6.82 15.44 14.08
N TYR A 287 -6.19 14.34 13.68
CA TYR A 287 -5.27 13.60 14.53
C TYR A 287 -3.93 14.35 14.67
N PRO A 288 -3.46 14.65 15.89
CA PRO A 288 -2.20 15.38 16.07
C PRO A 288 -1.00 14.66 15.43
N GLY A 289 -0.20 15.40 14.65
CA GLY A 289 1.01 14.86 14.00
C GLY A 289 0.75 14.04 12.73
N ILE A 290 -0.50 13.88 12.29
CA ILE A 290 -0.84 13.21 11.02
C ILE A 290 -0.21 13.93 9.82
N ALA A 291 0.40 13.16 8.93
CA ALA A 291 1.05 13.67 7.72
C ALA A 291 0.63 12.92 6.44
N GLY A 292 -0.52 12.23 6.45
CA GLY A 292 -1.01 11.44 5.31
C GLY A 292 -1.74 10.17 5.74
N VAL A 293 -1.83 9.12 4.93
CA VAL A 293 -1.32 8.99 3.55
C VAL A 293 -2.48 8.92 2.54
N LYS A 294 -3.32 7.90 2.63
CA LYS A 294 -4.42 7.72 1.66
C LYS A 294 -5.54 6.86 2.22
N ASN A 295 -6.79 7.26 1.92
CA ASN A 295 -8.00 6.49 2.15
C ASN A 295 -8.56 5.90 0.84
N GLY A 296 -9.40 4.87 0.97
CA GLY A 296 -10.17 4.26 -0.10
C GLY A 296 -11.50 3.69 0.39
N ASN A 297 -12.45 3.57 -0.53
CA ASN A 297 -13.70 2.87 -0.31
C ASN A 297 -14.24 2.35 -1.64
N THR A 298 -14.63 1.08 -1.71
CA THR A 298 -15.37 0.48 -2.82
C THR A 298 -16.34 -0.57 -2.28
N THR A 299 -17.24 -1.07 -3.13
CA THR A 299 -18.23 -2.08 -2.75
C THR A 299 -17.54 -3.37 -2.26
N ASN A 300 -16.47 -3.82 -2.92
CA ASN A 300 -15.80 -5.06 -2.54
C ASN A 300 -14.77 -4.87 -1.41
N ALA A 301 -14.14 -3.70 -1.32
CA ALA A 301 -13.12 -3.43 -0.32
C ALA A 301 -13.70 -3.05 1.04
N GLY A 302 -14.86 -2.37 1.06
CA GLY A 302 -15.24 -1.53 2.20
C GLY A 302 -14.24 -0.38 2.37
N ALA A 303 -14.22 0.22 3.56
CA ALA A 303 -13.32 1.32 3.86
C ALA A 303 -11.88 0.81 4.11
N THR A 304 -10.90 1.46 3.49
CA THR A 304 -9.46 1.19 3.69
C THR A 304 -8.72 2.49 3.96
N PHE A 305 -7.68 2.42 4.79
CA PHE A 305 -6.87 3.59 5.11
C PHE A 305 -5.44 3.22 5.46
N THR A 306 -4.49 4.04 5.02
CA THR A 306 -3.12 4.06 5.52
C THR A 306 -2.77 5.47 5.99
N GLY A 307 -2.34 5.59 7.24
CA GLY A 307 -1.90 6.83 7.86
C GLY A 307 -0.43 6.81 8.24
N VAL A 308 0.17 7.99 8.35
CA VAL A 308 1.49 8.18 8.97
C VAL A 308 1.41 9.31 10.00
N VAL A 309 1.96 9.08 11.19
CA VAL A 309 2.01 10.07 12.27
C VAL A 309 3.42 10.15 12.81
N GLU A 310 3.92 11.36 13.03
CA GLU A 310 5.13 11.61 13.81
C GLU A 310 4.78 12.22 15.18
N GLN A 311 5.23 11.58 16.26
CA GLN A 311 5.07 12.08 17.62
C GLN A 311 6.29 11.74 18.48
N GLY A 312 6.89 12.75 19.11
CA GLY A 312 8.01 12.55 20.04
C GLY A 312 9.24 11.90 19.40
N GLY A 313 9.51 12.16 18.12
CA GLY A 313 10.62 11.55 17.37
C GLY A 313 10.37 10.08 16.98
N LYS A 314 9.13 9.60 17.08
CA LYS A 314 8.70 8.30 16.54
C LYS A 314 7.77 8.51 15.37
N VAL A 315 7.98 7.74 14.31
CA VAL A 315 7.15 7.78 13.10
C VAL A 315 6.47 6.43 12.94
N LEU A 316 5.15 6.41 13.07
CA LEU A 316 4.35 5.19 12.92
C LEU A 316 3.56 5.22 11.63
N LEU A 317 3.45 4.05 11.00
CA LEU A 317 2.53 3.74 9.93
C LEU A 317 1.43 2.81 10.47
N VAL A 318 0.19 3.12 10.13
CA VAL A 318 -0.95 2.25 10.42
C VAL A 318 -1.79 2.07 9.17
N THR A 319 -2.03 0.82 8.80
CA THR A 319 -2.99 0.46 7.75
C THR A 319 -4.14 -0.33 8.34
N VAL A 320 -5.37 0.02 7.93
CA VAL A 320 -6.62 -0.61 8.34
C VAL A 320 -7.43 -0.92 7.09
N MET A 321 -7.93 -2.16 6.99
CA MET A 321 -8.72 -2.63 5.86
C MET A 321 -10.03 -3.24 6.34
N ASN A 322 -11.13 -2.74 5.78
CA ASN A 322 -12.48 -3.27 5.91
C ASN A 322 -12.92 -3.46 7.38
N PRO A 323 -13.10 -2.37 8.16
CA PRO A 323 -13.88 -2.41 9.41
C PRO A 323 -15.23 -3.07 9.18
N GLU A 324 -15.57 -4.06 10.00
CA GLU A 324 -16.86 -4.76 9.90
C GLU A 324 -18.03 -3.96 10.52
N LYS A 325 -17.73 -3.01 11.40
CA LYS A 325 -18.73 -2.08 11.92
C LYS A 325 -19.08 -1.03 10.87
N ASP A 326 -20.38 -0.85 10.65
CA ASP A 326 -20.94 0.13 9.72
C ASP A 326 -21.18 1.50 10.38
N ASP A 327 -20.23 1.93 11.21
CA ASP A 327 -20.26 3.26 11.82
C ASP A 327 -19.59 4.29 10.90
N HIS A 328 -20.11 5.52 10.88
CA HIS A 328 -19.51 6.60 10.10
C HIS A 328 -18.04 6.77 10.48
N ASN A 329 -17.16 6.91 9.47
CA ASN A 329 -15.72 7.10 9.65
C ASN A 329 -15.00 6.01 10.51
N GLU A 330 -15.54 4.80 10.63
CA GLU A 330 -14.96 3.78 11.53
C GLU A 330 -13.50 3.43 11.19
N VAL A 331 -13.14 3.40 9.90
CA VAL A 331 -11.74 3.16 9.47
C VAL A 331 -10.76 4.17 10.06
N TYR A 332 -11.20 5.42 10.26
CA TYR A 332 -10.39 6.48 10.84
C TYR A 332 -10.36 6.37 12.37
N LYS A 333 -11.49 6.05 13.00
CA LYS A 333 -11.59 5.85 14.45
C LYS A 333 -10.74 4.66 14.90
N GLU A 334 -10.77 3.55 14.18
CA GLU A 334 -9.94 2.37 14.46
C GLU A 334 -8.45 2.68 14.22
N THR A 335 -8.12 3.37 13.12
CA THR A 335 -6.74 3.80 12.88
C THR A 335 -6.22 4.71 13.99
N ALA A 336 -7.01 5.67 14.47
CA ALA A 336 -6.63 6.56 15.58
C ALA A 336 -6.35 5.77 16.88
N LYS A 337 -7.20 4.80 17.23
CA LYS A 337 -6.98 3.91 18.39
C LYS A 337 -5.70 3.10 18.26
N LEU A 338 -5.38 2.63 17.05
CA LEU A 338 -4.16 1.88 16.76
C LEU A 338 -2.91 2.78 16.84
N PHE A 339 -2.97 4.03 16.39
CA PHE A 339 -1.91 5.02 16.63
C PHE A 339 -1.71 5.29 18.12
N ASP A 340 -2.79 5.55 18.87
CA ASP A 340 -2.74 5.79 20.31
C ASP A 340 -2.08 4.63 21.06
N TRP A 341 -2.41 3.39 20.66
CA TRP A 341 -1.76 2.20 21.19
C TRP A 341 -0.29 2.13 20.78
N GLY A 342 -0.01 2.34 19.49
CA GLY A 342 1.33 2.26 18.91
C GLY A 342 2.32 3.20 19.61
N PHE A 343 1.97 4.46 19.83
CA PHE A 343 2.84 5.42 20.52
C PHE A 343 3.05 5.09 22.00
N LYS A 344 2.08 4.45 22.67
CA LYS A 344 2.23 3.99 24.07
C LYS A 344 3.08 2.72 24.17
N ALA A 345 3.03 1.88 23.15
CA ALA A 345 3.72 0.59 23.06
C ALA A 345 5.15 0.70 22.50
N ALA A 346 5.43 1.69 21.65
CA ALA A 346 6.73 1.90 21.03
C ALA A 346 7.84 1.98 22.09
N GLY A 347 8.92 1.21 21.88
CA GLY A 347 10.03 1.07 22.83
C GLY A 347 9.76 0.16 24.04
N LYS A 348 8.57 -0.46 24.13
CA LYS A 348 8.22 -1.44 25.18
C LYS A 348 7.79 -2.79 24.61
N VAL A 349 7.10 -2.78 23.47
CA VAL A 349 6.66 -3.99 22.78
C VAL A 349 7.80 -4.57 21.95
N GLU A 350 8.02 -5.87 22.06
CA GLU A 350 8.90 -6.57 21.14
C GLU A 350 8.21 -6.69 19.77
N PRO A 351 8.90 -6.39 18.65
CA PRO A 351 8.32 -6.53 17.32
C PRO A 351 7.85 -7.97 17.03
N VAL A 352 6.75 -8.10 16.29
CA VAL A 352 6.21 -9.38 15.83
C VAL A 352 6.67 -9.75 14.41
N GLY A 353 7.38 -8.84 13.76
CA GLY A 353 7.95 -8.97 12.42
C GLY A 353 8.58 -7.66 11.98
N GLU A 354 8.84 -7.52 10.69
CA GLU A 354 9.38 -6.32 10.07
C GLU A 354 8.78 -6.09 8.67
N LEU A 355 8.73 -4.82 8.27
CA LEU A 355 8.57 -4.40 6.89
C LEU A 355 9.91 -4.60 6.19
N VAL A 356 9.97 -5.56 5.27
CA VAL A 356 11.17 -5.87 4.50
C VAL A 356 11.63 -4.68 3.64
N ALA A 357 12.93 -4.60 3.39
CA ALA A 357 13.47 -3.64 2.42
C ALA A 357 13.18 -4.11 0.97
N PRO A 358 13.18 -3.18 0.00
CA PRO A 358 13.07 -3.56 -1.41
C PRO A 358 14.25 -4.41 -1.88
N LYS A 359 14.01 -5.23 -2.90
CA LYS A 359 15.05 -6.07 -3.52
C LYS A 359 16.23 -5.20 -3.95
N GLY A 360 17.44 -5.66 -3.65
CA GLY A 360 18.68 -4.96 -4.00
C GLY A 360 19.14 -3.89 -3.01
N ALA A 361 18.32 -3.49 -2.03
CA ALA A 361 18.77 -2.60 -0.96
C ALA A 361 19.89 -3.25 -0.11
N GLU A 362 19.82 -4.56 0.11
CA GLU A 362 20.82 -5.35 0.86
C GLU A 362 22.19 -5.44 0.15
N ALA A 363 22.20 -5.49 -1.19
CA ALA A 363 23.43 -5.61 -1.98
C ALA A 363 24.34 -4.35 -1.88
N SER A 364 23.76 -3.21 -1.51
CA SER A 364 24.48 -1.94 -1.32
C SER A 364 25.14 -1.78 0.06
N ALA A 365 24.96 -2.76 0.97
CA ALA A 365 25.46 -2.70 2.33
C ALA A 365 26.77 -3.45 2.58
N GLN A 366 27.29 -4.19 1.59
CA GLN A 366 28.64 -4.75 1.68
C GLN A 366 29.70 -3.64 1.56
N PRO A 367 30.64 -3.50 2.51
CA PRO A 367 31.82 -2.67 2.30
C PRO A 367 32.60 -3.28 1.13
N GLY A 368 32.75 -2.53 0.04
CA GLY A 368 33.66 -2.89 -1.03
C GLY A 368 35.05 -3.07 -0.45
N ALA A 369 35.58 -4.30 -0.52
CA ALA A 369 37.00 -4.54 -0.41
C ALA A 369 37.64 -3.84 -1.62
N ASN A 370 38.13 -2.62 -1.40
CA ASN A 370 38.92 -1.90 -2.40
C ASN A 370 40.28 -2.60 -2.53
N ASP A 371 40.37 -3.46 -3.55
CA ASP A 371 41.64 -3.71 -4.24
C ASP A 371 42.05 -2.42 -4.96
N ASN A 372 43.17 -1.82 -4.52
CA ASN A 372 44.34 -1.50 -5.35
C ASN A 372 45.20 -0.41 -4.70
N GLY A 373 46.47 -0.74 -4.49
CA GLY A 373 47.50 0.19 -4.04
C GLY A 373 48.90 -0.41 -4.21
N GLN A 374 49.24 -0.79 -5.44
CA GLN A 374 50.58 -1.21 -5.82
C GLN A 374 51.51 0.00 -5.86
N ALA A 375 52.52 0.03 -4.99
CA ALA A 375 53.73 0.82 -5.15
C ALA A 375 54.92 0.06 -4.55
N GLY A 376 55.93 -0.17 -5.38
CA GLY A 376 57.07 -1.04 -5.10
C GLY A 376 58.12 -0.46 -4.14
N GLY A 377 58.96 -1.37 -3.63
CA GLY A 377 60.18 -1.06 -2.90
C GLY A 377 60.86 -2.35 -2.44
N ALA A 378 61.87 -2.80 -3.19
CA ALA A 378 62.66 -3.98 -2.89
C ALA A 378 63.72 -3.70 -1.81
N SER A 379 63.89 -4.61 -0.83
CA SER A 379 65.17 -5.28 -0.54
C SER A 379 65.18 -6.11 0.75
N ALA A 380 65.79 -7.28 0.59
CA ALA A 380 66.68 -7.98 1.52
C ALA A 380 66.15 -8.65 2.81
N SER A 381 66.16 -9.99 2.74
CA SER A 381 66.92 -10.92 3.61
C SER A 381 66.70 -10.87 5.12
N ALA A 382 66.14 -11.95 5.69
CA ALA A 382 66.90 -12.81 6.62
C ALA A 382 66.14 -14.11 6.94
N SER A 383 66.94 -15.17 6.97
CA SER A 383 66.67 -16.57 7.33
C SER A 383 66.48 -16.78 8.84
N ALA A 384 65.74 -17.83 9.24
CA ALA A 384 66.01 -18.77 10.36
C ALA A 384 64.68 -19.41 10.83
N SER A 385 64.34 -20.64 10.44
CA SER A 385 64.69 -21.92 11.09
C SER A 385 64.03 -22.16 12.47
N GLY A 386 63.18 -23.17 12.55
CA GLY A 386 62.68 -23.72 13.82
C GLY A 386 61.55 -24.74 13.64
N LYS A 387 61.92 -26.01 13.40
CA LYS A 387 61.01 -27.16 13.37
C LYS A 387 60.56 -27.57 14.81
N PRO A 388 59.54 -28.45 14.95
CA PRO A 388 58.55 -28.42 16.02
C PRO A 388 58.90 -29.32 17.21
N VAL A 389 58.18 -29.17 18.33
CA VAL A 389 58.17 -30.15 19.41
C VAL A 389 56.74 -30.46 19.87
N ALA A 390 56.56 -31.74 20.17
CA ALA A 390 55.34 -32.50 20.32
C ALA A 390 54.36 -32.09 21.43
N ALA A 391 53.08 -32.24 21.08
CA ALA A 391 51.98 -32.89 21.79
C ALA A 391 51.99 -32.98 23.34
N ALA A 392 50.89 -32.51 23.93
CA ALA A 392 50.24 -33.19 25.05
C ALA A 392 48.72 -32.91 25.07
N VAL A 393 47.97 -33.98 24.79
CA VAL A 393 46.73 -34.46 25.42
C VAL A 393 45.47 -33.58 25.40
N GLU A 394 44.43 -34.18 24.80
CA GLU A 394 43.02 -33.80 24.80
C GLU A 394 42.44 -33.45 26.17
N LYS A 395 41.63 -32.39 26.20
CA LYS A 395 40.37 -32.40 26.93
C LYS A 395 39.26 -32.04 25.95
N GLY A 396 38.46 -33.03 25.59
CA GLY A 396 37.32 -32.88 24.70
C GLY A 396 36.35 -31.82 25.22
N SER A 397 36.13 -30.80 24.39
CA SER A 397 34.92 -30.00 24.38
C SER A 397 34.43 -30.05 22.94
N GLY A 398 33.32 -30.74 22.73
CA GLY A 398 32.89 -31.22 21.42
C GLY A 398 32.78 -30.10 20.39
N GLY A 399 33.05 -30.44 19.13
CA GLY A 399 32.92 -29.56 17.96
C GLY A 399 31.53 -28.91 17.78
N ILE A 400 30.56 -29.31 18.60
CA ILE A 400 29.26 -28.65 18.78
C ILE A 400 29.45 -27.21 19.32
N GLY A 401 30.39 -26.95 20.23
CA GLY A 401 30.59 -25.61 20.81
C GLY A 401 31.14 -24.58 19.82
N ILE A 402 32.07 -24.98 18.95
CA ILE A 402 32.64 -24.12 17.90
C ILE A 402 31.62 -23.95 16.76
N ALA A 403 30.91 -25.00 16.37
CA ALA A 403 29.86 -24.92 15.34
C ALA A 403 28.68 -24.03 15.79
N LEU A 404 28.24 -24.12 17.05
CA LEU A 404 27.21 -23.24 17.62
C LEU A 404 27.69 -21.79 17.76
N ALA A 405 28.95 -21.56 18.11
CA ALA A 405 29.51 -20.21 18.18
C ALA A 405 29.63 -19.54 16.81
N ILE A 406 30.06 -20.28 15.78
CA ILE A 406 30.13 -19.79 14.39
C ILE A 406 28.71 -19.54 13.86
N THR A 407 27.78 -20.46 14.07
CA THR A 407 26.38 -20.32 13.63
C THR A 407 25.70 -19.15 14.35
N GLY A 408 25.90 -19.01 15.66
CA GLY A 408 25.39 -17.89 16.45
C GLY A 408 26.00 -16.55 16.02
N GLY A 409 27.32 -16.50 15.77
CA GLY A 409 28.00 -15.30 15.27
C GLY A 409 27.52 -14.87 13.88
N VAL A 410 27.31 -15.83 12.97
CA VAL A 410 26.75 -15.55 11.62
C VAL A 410 25.31 -15.05 11.72
N LEU A 411 24.46 -15.66 12.57
CA LEU A 411 23.09 -15.19 12.78
C LEU A 411 23.03 -13.77 13.37
N VAL A 412 23.91 -13.44 14.31
CA VAL A 412 24.01 -12.08 14.87
C VAL A 412 24.48 -11.07 13.81
N LEU A 413 25.45 -11.43 12.96
CA LEU A 413 25.91 -10.56 11.87
C LEU A 413 24.84 -10.36 10.79
N LEU A 414 24.10 -11.41 10.44
CA LEU A 414 22.98 -11.31 9.49
C LEU A 414 21.84 -10.47 10.06
N ALA A 415 21.47 -10.67 11.33
CA ALA A 415 20.47 -9.85 12.01
C ALA A 415 20.93 -8.38 12.12
N ALA A 416 22.20 -8.12 12.43
CA ALA A 416 22.76 -6.77 12.44
C ALA A 416 22.79 -6.14 11.03
N GLY A 417 23.10 -6.93 10.00
CA GLY A 417 23.05 -6.50 8.60
C GLY A 417 21.64 -6.11 8.15
N ALA A 418 20.66 -6.98 8.40
CA ALA A 418 19.24 -6.71 8.12
C ALA A 418 18.73 -5.50 8.90
N PHE A 419 19.05 -5.41 10.19
CA PHE A 419 18.71 -4.26 11.04
C PHE A 419 19.31 -2.95 10.49
N LEU A 420 20.56 -2.97 10.04
CA LEU A 420 21.21 -1.80 9.45
C LEU A 420 20.61 -1.43 8.09
N VAL A 421 20.28 -2.40 7.23
CA VAL A 421 19.63 -2.15 5.93
C VAL A 421 18.22 -1.60 6.12
N ASN A 422 17.46 -2.15 7.06
CA ASN A 422 16.10 -1.69 7.33
C ASN A 422 16.11 -0.27 7.94
N ARG A 423 17.09 0.04 8.79
CA ARG A 423 17.37 1.41 9.25
C ARG A 423 18.01 2.34 8.22
N ARG A 424 18.44 1.85 7.04
CA ARG A 424 18.87 2.71 5.91
C ARG A 424 17.70 3.28 5.12
N TRP A 425 16.46 2.94 5.51
CA TRP A 425 15.23 3.54 4.99
C TRP A 425 14.50 4.42 6.04
N PRO A 426 15.19 5.31 6.80
CA PRO A 426 14.48 6.23 7.67
C PRO A 426 13.68 7.19 6.80
N LEU A 427 12.47 7.56 7.22
CA LEU A 427 11.74 8.61 6.53
C LEU A 427 12.51 9.93 6.73
N PRO A 428 12.69 10.76 5.69
CA PRO A 428 13.17 12.12 5.89
C PRO A 428 12.21 12.86 6.83
N ASP A 429 12.71 13.72 7.73
CA ASP A 429 11.91 14.51 8.67
C ASP A 429 10.56 14.91 8.05
N LEU A 430 9.47 14.32 8.55
CA LEU A 430 8.12 14.61 8.02
C LEU A 430 7.69 16.03 8.43
N VAL A 431 8.32 16.57 9.47
CA VAL A 431 8.08 17.92 9.98
C VAL A 431 9.06 18.93 9.38
N ARG A 432 8.60 19.61 8.32
CA ARG A 432 8.81 21.06 8.20
C ARG A 432 7.75 21.70 7.31
N ARG A 433 6.67 22.20 7.95
CA ARG A 433 5.89 23.41 7.60
C ARG A 433 4.62 23.52 8.47
N ARG A 434 4.78 24.03 9.69
CA ARG A 434 3.76 24.82 10.40
C ARG A 434 4.47 25.89 11.23
N HIS A 435 4.76 27.01 10.58
CA HIS A 435 4.62 28.34 11.17
C HIS A 435 3.59 29.08 10.33
#